data_AF-A0A522W820-F1
#
_entry.id   AF-A0A522W820-F1
#
_cell.length_a   1.000
_cell.length_b   1.000
_cell.length_c   1.000
_cell.angle_alpha   90.00
_cell.angle_beta   90.00
_cell.angle_gamma   90.00
#
_symmetry.space_group_name_H-M   'P 1'
#
loop_
_entity.id
_entity.type
_entity.pdbx_description
1 polymer ?
#
loop_
_entity_poly.entity_id
_entity_poly.type
_entity_poly.pdbx_seq_one_letter_code
_entity_poly.pdbx_strand_id
1 'polypeptide(L)'
;MLSGLRRRVGALIGGFEAAQGSRRLKGFQPSRAHVNTLIAAAGSDITARARYLVRNNGYALNAAESWTGNAVGTGIKPSSLIADKDLK
;
A
#
# COMPACT_ATOMS: atom_id res chain seq x y z
N MET A 1 22.37 -15.93 -5.08
CA MET A 1 21.32 -16.96 -5.21
C MET A 1 20.58 -17.26 -3.91
N LEU A 2 21.24 -17.34 -2.74
CA LEU A 2 20.58 -17.62 -1.45
C LEU A 2 19.66 -16.51 -0.91
N SER A 3 19.86 -15.24 -1.28
CA SER A 3 19.03 -14.12 -0.80
C SER A 3 17.59 -14.19 -1.29
N GLY A 4 17.38 -14.60 -2.54
CA GLY A 4 16.04 -14.78 -3.12
C GLY A 4 15.25 -15.92 -2.48
N LEU A 5 15.95 -16.98 -2.05
CA LEU A 5 15.34 -18.12 -1.36
C LEU A 5 14.83 -17.74 0.03
N ARG A 6 15.63 -16.97 0.81
CA ARG A 6 15.19 -16.44 2.12
C ARG A 6 13.97 -15.53 2.02
N ARG A 7 13.90 -14.71 0.96
CA ARG A 7 12.76 -13.81 0.71
C ARG A 7 11.46 -14.60 0.43
N ARG A 8 11.54 -15.68 -0.35
CA ARG A 8 10.41 -16.59 -0.62
C ARG A 8 9.95 -17.36 0.61
N VAL A 9 10.86 -17.74 1.50
CA VAL A 9 10.51 -18.41 2.77
C VAL A 9 9.82 -17.43 3.73
N GLY A 10 10.22 -16.16 3.77
CA GLY A 10 9.51 -15.12 4.53
C GLY A 10 8.06 -14.92 4.08
N ALA A 11 7.76 -15.08 2.78
CA ALA A 11 6.39 -15.05 2.26
C ALA A 11 5.54 -16.28 2.63
N LEU A 12 6.18 -17.38 3.05
CA LEU A 12 5.52 -18.61 3.53
C LEU A 12 5.26 -18.62 5.04
N ILE A 13 6.00 -17.82 5.82
CA ILE A 13 5.95 -17.81 7.30
C ILE A 13 5.33 -16.50 7.80
N GLY A 14 4.04 -16.31 7.51
CA GLY A 14 3.22 -15.25 8.14
C GLY A 14 3.61 -13.81 7.80
N GLY A 15 2.62 -12.96 7.56
CA GLY A 15 2.83 -11.56 7.23
C GLY A 15 1.57 -10.91 6.69
N PHE A 16 1.71 -10.00 5.73
CA PHE A 16 0.56 -9.41 5.07
C PHE A 16 -0.13 -10.42 4.16
N GLU A 17 -1.41 -10.70 4.43
CA GLU A 17 -2.28 -11.55 3.58
C GLU A 17 -2.26 -11.13 2.10
N ALA A 18 -2.09 -9.83 1.83
CA ALA A 18 -2.02 -9.29 0.48
C ALA A 18 -0.83 -9.82 -0.37
N ALA A 19 0.21 -10.35 0.27
CA ALA A 19 1.35 -10.96 -0.40
C ALA A 19 1.23 -12.48 -0.54
N GLN A 20 0.29 -13.11 0.17
CA GLN A 20 0.14 -14.55 0.14
C GLN A 20 -0.48 -15.05 -1.18
N GLY A 21 -0.11 -16.27 -1.57
CA GLY A 21 -0.66 -16.97 -2.74
C GLY A 21 -1.76 -17.99 -2.43
N SER A 22 -2.14 -18.15 -1.15
CA SER A 22 -3.16 -19.11 -0.72
C SER A 22 -4.56 -18.51 -0.72
N ARG A 23 -5.58 -19.38 -0.64
CA ARG A 23 -6.95 -18.96 -0.34
C ARG A 23 -6.96 -18.17 0.98
N ARG A 24 -7.67 -17.04 0.99
CA ARG A 24 -7.84 -16.18 2.16
C ARG A 24 -8.17 -17.00 3.40
N LEU A 25 -7.48 -16.75 4.51
CA LEU A 25 -7.60 -17.45 5.80
C LEU A 25 -7.13 -18.92 5.83
N LYS A 26 -6.84 -19.59 4.71
CA LYS A 26 -6.41 -20.99 4.71
C LYS A 26 -5.03 -21.21 5.32
N GLY A 27 -4.16 -20.20 5.26
CA GLY A 27 -2.81 -20.21 5.81
C GLY A 27 -2.55 -19.01 6.73
N PHE A 28 -3.61 -18.47 7.34
CA PHE A 28 -3.50 -17.30 8.21
C PHE A 28 -2.69 -17.66 9.44
N GLN A 29 -1.46 -17.15 9.48
CA GLN A 29 -0.58 -17.24 10.64
C GLN A 29 -0.08 -15.84 10.97
N PRO A 30 -0.53 -15.23 12.07
CA PRO A 30 -0.08 -13.89 12.45
C PRO A 30 1.42 -13.94 12.80
N SER A 31 2.20 -13.12 12.09
CA SER A 31 3.63 -13.03 12.35
C SER A 31 3.92 -12.16 13.57
N ARG A 32 4.92 -12.55 14.37
CA ARG A 32 5.48 -11.74 15.47
C ARG A 32 6.66 -10.88 15.00
N ALA A 33 7.02 -10.94 13.73
CA ALA A 33 8.15 -10.21 13.18
C ALA A 33 7.85 -8.70 13.10
N HIS A 34 8.90 -7.89 13.26
CA HIS A 34 8.77 -6.43 13.24
C HIS A 34 8.27 -5.93 11.87
N VAL A 35 7.47 -4.86 11.84
CA VAL A 35 6.81 -4.36 10.61
C VAL A 35 7.78 -4.12 9.45
N ASN A 36 8.96 -3.55 9.73
CA ASN A 36 9.99 -3.32 8.69
C ASN A 36 10.47 -4.63 8.03
N THR A 37 10.54 -5.72 8.79
CA THR A 37 10.93 -7.04 8.26
C THR A 37 9.84 -7.60 7.33
N LEU A 38 8.57 -7.41 7.69
CA LEU A 38 7.42 -7.81 6.90
C LEU A 38 7.33 -7.00 5.60
N ILE A 39 7.56 -5.69 5.67
CA ILE A 39 7.58 -4.81 4.49
C ILE A 39 8.74 -5.19 3.56
N ALA A 40 9.94 -5.43 4.08
CA ALA A 40 11.10 -5.80 3.27
C ALA A 40 10.90 -7.14 2.52
N ALA A 41 10.17 -8.08 3.15
CA ALA A 41 9.84 -9.36 2.56
C ALA A 41 8.70 -9.27 1.53
N ALA A 42 7.60 -8.56 1.85
CA ALA A 42 6.35 -8.60 1.09
C ALA A 42 6.10 -7.40 0.15
N GLY A 43 6.86 -6.31 0.28
CA GLY A 43 6.56 -5.03 -0.36
C GLY A 43 6.50 -5.09 -1.89
N SER A 44 7.39 -5.84 -2.54
CA SER A 44 7.37 -6.00 -4.01
C SER A 44 6.09 -6.68 -4.50
N ASP A 45 5.61 -7.68 -3.76
CA ASP A 45 4.46 -8.48 -4.17
C ASP A 45 3.16 -7.69 -3.97
N ILE A 46 3.04 -6.99 -2.83
CA ILE A 46 1.89 -6.12 -2.55
C ILE A 46 1.79 -5.02 -3.59
N THR A 47 2.91 -4.34 -3.91
CA THR A 47 2.90 -3.24 -4.88
C THR A 47 2.59 -3.72 -6.30
N ALA A 48 3.14 -4.85 -6.72
CA ALA A 48 2.83 -5.44 -8.02
C ALA A 48 1.35 -5.83 -8.12
N ARG A 49 0.79 -6.47 -7.09
CA ARG A 49 -0.63 -6.87 -7.03
C ARG A 49 -1.57 -5.67 -6.99
N ALA A 50 -1.25 -4.63 -6.21
CA ALA A 50 -2.03 -3.40 -6.17
C ALA A 50 -2.10 -2.72 -7.55
N ARG A 51 -0.96 -2.59 -8.24
CA ARG A 51 -0.91 -2.04 -9.61
C ARG A 51 -1.66 -2.89 -10.61
N TYR A 52 -1.61 -4.21 -10.47
CA TYR A 52 -2.41 -5.11 -11.30
C TYR A 52 -3.91 -4.89 -11.05
N LEU A 53 -4.34 -4.83 -9.78
CA LEU A 53 -5.74 -4.66 -9.42
C LEU A 53 -6.31 -3.36 -9.97
N VAL A 54 -5.63 -2.22 -9.75
CA VAL A 54 -6.11 -0.90 -10.22
C VAL A 54 -6.17 -0.83 -11.75
N ARG A 55 -5.21 -1.43 -12.47
CA ARG A 55 -5.20 -1.42 -13.94
C ARG A 55 -6.28 -2.29 -14.57
N ASN A 56 -6.68 -3.37 -13.90
CA ASN A 56 -7.61 -4.36 -14.47
C ASN A 56 -9.02 -4.29 -13.88
N ASN A 57 -9.26 -3.47 -12.85
CA ASN A 57 -10.56 -3.36 -12.19
C ASN A 57 -10.95 -1.90 -11.99
N GLY A 58 -11.91 -1.42 -12.79
CA GLY A 58 -12.43 -0.05 -12.71
C GLY A 58 -13.07 0.29 -11.35
N TYR A 59 -13.66 -0.69 -10.65
CA TYR A 59 -14.18 -0.46 -9.29
C TYR A 59 -13.06 -0.19 -8.29
N ALA A 60 -11.92 -0.88 -8.43
CA ALA A 60 -10.77 -0.66 -7.55
C ALA A 60 -10.14 0.72 -7.79
N LEU A 61 -10.07 1.17 -9.05
CA LEU A 61 -9.63 2.52 -9.39
C LEU A 61 -10.58 3.59 -8.82
N ASN A 62 -11.88 3.46 -9.07
CA ASN A 62 -12.89 4.41 -8.58
C ASN A 62 -12.89 4.50 -7.05
N ALA A 63 -12.72 3.37 -6.35
CA ALA A 63 -12.61 3.37 -4.90
C ALA A 63 -11.36 4.12 -4.40
N ALA A 64 -10.21 3.94 -5.08
CA ALA A 64 -8.98 4.66 -4.74
C ALA A 64 -9.11 6.17 -4.98
N GLU A 65 -9.71 6.59 -6.09
CA GLU A 65 -9.96 8.00 -6.40
C GLU A 65 -10.96 8.63 -5.44
N SER A 66 -12.06 7.95 -5.13
CA SER A 66 -13.05 8.41 -4.17
C SER A 66 -12.44 8.57 -2.78
N TRP A 67 -11.64 7.61 -2.32
CA TRP A 67 -10.92 7.72 -1.06
C TRP A 67 -9.97 8.92 -1.06
N THR A 68 -9.20 9.11 -2.13
CA THR A 68 -8.27 10.24 -2.27
C THR A 68 -9.00 11.58 -2.22
N GLY A 69 -10.12 11.70 -2.95
CA GLY A 69 -10.96 12.90 -2.92
C GLY A 69 -11.52 13.20 -1.54
N ASN A 70 -11.98 12.19 -0.82
CA ASN A 70 -12.49 12.35 0.55
C ASN A 70 -11.40 12.66 1.58
N ALA A 71 -10.23 12.03 1.45
CA ALA A 71 -9.10 12.22 2.37
C ALA A 71 -8.46 13.60 2.22
N VAL A 72 -8.37 14.12 0.99
CA VAL A 72 -7.89 15.47 0.70
C VAL A 72 -8.98 16.52 0.96
N GLY A 73 -10.25 16.16 0.82
CA GLY A 73 -11.39 17.04 1.06
C GLY A 73 -11.44 18.21 0.08
N THR A 74 -11.66 19.43 0.60
CA THR A 74 -11.66 20.67 -0.21
C THR A 74 -10.28 21.06 -0.76
N GLY A 75 -9.23 20.29 -0.46
CA GLY A 75 -7.86 20.55 -0.90
C GLY A 75 -7.06 21.45 0.03
N ILE A 76 -5.83 21.74 -0.39
CA ILE A 76 -4.92 22.68 0.26
C ILE A 76 -5.36 24.09 -0.15
N LYS A 77 -5.71 24.95 0.81
CA LYS A 77 -5.93 26.38 0.56
C LYS A 77 -4.58 27.07 0.39
N PRO A 78 -4.20 27.55 -0.81
CA PRO A 78 -2.99 28.34 -0.95
C PRO A 78 -3.17 29.63 -0.16
N SER A 79 -2.24 29.94 0.72
CA SER A 79 -2.19 31.24 1.38
C SER A 79 -1.21 32.11 0.62
N SER A 80 -1.64 33.31 0.22
CA SER A 80 -0.73 34.28 -0.37
C SER A 80 0.39 34.63 0.63
N LEU A 81 1.64 34.50 0.18
CA LEU A 81 2.84 34.89 0.94
C LEU A 81 3.10 36.40 0.86
N ILE A 82 2.23 37.16 0.17
CA ILE A 82 2.33 38.61 0.12
C ILE A 82 2.14 39.16 1.53
N ALA A 83 3.11 39.98 1.95
CA ALA A 83 3.14 40.63 3.26
C ALA A 83 2.32 41.92 3.29
N ASP A 84 2.22 42.59 2.13
CA ASP A 84 1.38 43.76 1.94
C ASP A 84 -0.11 43.37 1.97
N LYS A 85 -0.85 43.97 2.90
CA LYS A 85 -2.26 43.64 3.15
C LYS A 85 -3.18 44.16 2.06
N ASP A 86 -2.79 45.22 1.35
CA ASP A 86 -3.62 45.85 0.32
C ASP A 86 -3.50 45.11 -1.04
N LEU A 87 -2.49 44.26 -1.17
CA LEU A 87 -2.25 43.38 -2.33
C LEU A 87 -2.62 41.91 -2.09
N LYS A 88 -3.09 41.58 -0.88
CA LYS A 88 -3.39 40.21 -0.42
C LYS A 88 -4.87 39.88 -0.54
#